data_AF-A0A0F7KFB1-F1
#
_entry.id   AF-A0A0F7KFB1-F1
#
_cell.length_a   1.000
_cell.length_b   1.000
_cell.length_c   1.000
_cell.angle_alpha   90.00
_cell.angle_beta   90.00
_cell.angle_gamma   90.00
#
_symmetry.space_group_name_H-M   'P 1'
#
loop_
_entity.id
_entity.type
_entity.pdbx_description
1 polymer ?
#
loop_
_entity_poly.entity_id
_entity_poly.type
_entity_poly.pdbx_seq_one_letter_code
_entity_poly.pdbx_strand_id
1 'polypeptide(L)'
;MIEEKDIVEDIFSQIREIMGNQFHGEIFLKLTQIEARVRQKWGGTEPYVPKSREKKRAKAANDLKNGMSPKDVMKTTGISRSEVYKLLNRNNWSSHGRNNT
;
A
#
# COMPACT_ATOMS: atom_id res chain seq x y z
N MET A 1 6.94 -10.34 -16.73
CA MET A 1 7.32 -8.94 -16.42
C MET A 1 7.93 -8.96 -15.04
N ILE A 2 9.23 -8.73 -14.94
CA ILE A 2 9.90 -8.55 -13.64
C ILE A 2 9.48 -7.17 -13.18
N GLU A 3 8.69 -7.06 -12.12
CA GLU A 3 8.41 -5.75 -11.51
C GLU A 3 9.76 -5.19 -11.04
N GLU A 4 10.26 -4.17 -11.74
CA GLU A 4 11.44 -3.43 -11.32
C GLU A 4 11.18 -2.91 -9.91
N LYS A 5 11.90 -3.46 -8.93
CA LYS A 5 11.85 -2.99 -7.55
C LYS A 5 12.32 -1.54 -7.54
N ASP A 6 11.54 -0.69 -6.88
CA ASP A 6 11.97 0.67 -6.55
C ASP A 6 13.28 0.62 -5.73
N ILE A 7 14.17 1.61 -5.86
CA ILE A 7 15.48 1.64 -5.18
C ILE A 7 15.31 1.46 -3.67
N VAL A 8 14.30 2.13 -3.09
CA VAL A 8 14.00 1.98 -1.66
C VAL A 8 13.52 0.56 -1.36
N GLU A 9 12.72 -0.05 -2.23
CA GLU A 9 12.28 -1.43 -2.04
C GLU A 9 13.44 -2.43 -2.13
N ASP A 10 14.38 -2.22 -3.05
CA ASP A 10 15.55 -3.07 -3.20
C ASP A 10 16.47 -3.02 -1.97
N ILE A 11 16.82 -1.81 -1.52
CA ILE A 11 17.68 -1.61 -0.33
C ILE A 11 17.04 -2.26 0.91
N PHE A 12 15.76 -2.01 1.17
CA PHE A 12 15.10 -2.60 2.34
C PHE A 12 14.86 -4.10 2.21
N SER A 13 14.73 -4.65 0.99
CA SER A 13 14.78 -6.09 0.76
C SER A 13 16.13 -6.68 1.15
N GLN A 14 17.23 -6.09 0.71
CA GLN A 14 18.58 -6.56 1.04
C GLN A 14 18.86 -6.48 2.55
N ILE A 15 18.44 -5.41 3.23
CA ILE A 15 18.58 -5.30 4.69
C ILE A 15 17.82 -6.43 5.39
N ARG A 16 16.59 -6.71 4.99
CA ARG A 16 15.81 -7.82 5.58
C ARG A 16 16.49 -9.18 5.36
N GLU A 17 17.08 -9.39 4.20
CA GLU A 17 17.82 -10.61 3.88
C GLU A 17 19.07 -10.78 4.76
N ILE A 18 19.86 -9.71 4.92
CA ILE A 18 21.04 -9.70 5.81
C ILE A 18 20.64 -9.98 7.26
N MET A 19 19.52 -9.42 7.71
CA MET A 19 19.08 -9.57 9.10
C MET A 19 18.51 -10.96 9.42
N GLY A 20 18.00 -11.69 8.41
CA GLY A 20 17.53 -13.07 8.56
C GLY A 20 16.66 -13.30 9.80
N ASN A 21 17.06 -14.27 10.65
CA ASN A 21 16.33 -14.65 11.87
C ASN A 21 16.42 -13.61 13.01
N GLN A 22 17.22 -12.55 12.86
CA GLN A 22 17.23 -11.43 13.82
C GLN A 22 16.15 -10.39 13.48
N PHE A 23 15.46 -10.56 12.35
CA PHE A 23 14.42 -9.66 11.88
C PHE A 23 13.06 -9.91 12.57
N HIS A 24 13.01 -9.72 13.88
CA HIS A 24 11.82 -9.92 14.69
C HIS A 24 11.59 -8.80 15.72
N GLY A 25 10.37 -8.73 16.25
CA GLY A 25 10.01 -7.84 17.35
C GLY A 25 10.25 -6.35 17.07
N GLU A 26 10.97 -5.69 17.99
CA GLU A 26 11.20 -4.24 17.95
C GLU A 26 12.00 -3.79 16.73
N ILE A 27 12.92 -4.62 16.25
CA ILE A 27 13.78 -4.28 15.10
C ILE A 27 12.96 -4.21 13.81
N PHE A 28 12.00 -5.13 13.64
CA PHE A 28 11.05 -5.10 12.53
C PHE A 28 10.26 -3.77 12.50
N LEU A 29 9.76 -3.34 13.65
CA LEU A 29 8.96 -2.12 13.78
C LEU A 29 9.80 -0.87 13.46
N LYS A 30 11.01 -0.78 14.01
CA LYS A 30 11.94 0.34 13.73
C LYS A 30 12.31 0.40 12.25
N LEU A 31 12.63 -0.73 11.63
CA LEU A 31 12.99 -0.77 10.22
C LEU A 31 11.81 -0.33 9.33
N THR A 32 10.58 -0.74 9.67
CA THR A 32 9.37 -0.34 8.95
C THR A 32 9.10 1.16 9.06
N GLN A 33 9.31 1.76 10.24
CA GLN A 33 9.18 3.20 10.43
C GLN A 33 10.23 3.99 9.65
N ILE A 34 11.48 3.51 9.63
CA ILE A 34 12.57 4.12 8.86
C ILE A 34 12.27 4.00 7.36
N GLU A 35 11.79 2.85 6.88
CA GLU A 35 11.40 2.67 5.48
C GLU A 35 10.34 3.69 5.07
N ALA A 36 9.29 3.86 5.87
CA ALA A 36 8.24 4.84 5.59
C ALA A 36 8.80 6.27 5.50
N ARG A 37 9.71 6.64 6.41
CA ARG A 37 10.35 7.96 6.41
C ARG A 37 11.27 8.17 5.20
N VAL A 38 12.02 7.13 4.79
CA VAL A 38 12.88 7.17 3.61
C VAL A 38 12.03 7.32 2.35
N ARG A 39 10.93 6.56 2.23
CA ARG A 39 9.98 6.69 1.11
C ARG A 39 9.38 8.09 1.01
N GLN A 40 9.02 8.69 2.14
CA GLN A 40 8.50 10.06 2.17
C GLN A 40 9.57 11.07 1.74
N LYS A 41 10.80 10.97 2.24
CA LYS A 41 11.91 11.85 1.82
C LYS A 41 12.25 11.69 0.33
N TRP A 42 12.22 10.46 -0.18
CA TRP A 42 12.53 10.14 -1.57
C TRP A 42 11.42 10.58 -2.54
N GLY A 43 10.16 10.51 -2.12
CA GLY A 43 8.99 11.02 -2.86
C GLY A 43 8.82 12.55 -2.81
N GLY A 44 9.64 13.25 -2.02
CA GLY A 44 9.56 14.71 -1.88
C GLY A 44 8.28 15.17 -1.19
N THR A 45 7.51 16.04 -1.86
CA THR A 45 6.26 16.63 -1.36
C THR A 45 5.01 15.81 -1.67
N GLU A 46 5.10 14.79 -2.52
CA GLU A 46 3.96 13.95 -2.88
C GLU A 46 3.94 12.65 -2.05
N PRO A 47 2.75 12.16 -1.63
CA PRO A 47 2.66 10.90 -0.91
C PRO A 47 3.20 9.75 -1.78
N TYR A 48 4.04 8.90 -1.19
CA TYR A 48 4.59 7.72 -1.87
C TYR A 48 3.46 6.87 -2.47
N VAL A 49 3.47 6.74 -3.80
CA VAL A 49 2.58 5.84 -4.55
C VAL A 49 3.35 4.55 -4.82
N PRO A 50 2.97 3.41 -4.22
CA PRO A 50 3.63 2.14 -4.50
C PRO A 50 3.64 1.86 -5.99
N LYS A 51 4.76 1.46 -6.60
CA LYS A 51 4.78 1.11 -8.04
C LYS A 51 4.03 -0.19 -8.33
N SER A 52 4.14 -1.17 -7.42
CA SER A 52 3.47 -2.47 -7.54
C SER A 52 1.95 -2.35 -7.56
N ARG A 53 1.33 -3.00 -8.54
CA ARG A 53 -0.12 -2.97 -8.74
C ARG A 53 -0.90 -3.51 -7.54
N GLU A 54 -0.35 -4.52 -6.87
CA GLU A 54 -0.96 -5.12 -5.68
C GLU A 54 -0.98 -4.14 -4.49
N LYS A 55 0.16 -3.49 -4.22
CA LYS A 55 0.28 -2.49 -3.15
C LYS A 55 -0.61 -1.27 -3.41
N LYS A 56 -0.74 -0.82 -4.67
CA LYS A 56 -1.70 0.22 -5.06
C LYS A 56 -3.12 -0.21 -4.69
N ARG A 57 -3.54 -1.42 -5.09
CA ARG A 57 -4.89 -1.94 -4.81
C ARG A 57 -5.18 -2.06 -3.32
N ALA A 58 -4.21 -2.53 -2.53
CA ALA A 58 -4.34 -2.63 -1.08
C ALA A 58 -4.55 -1.24 -0.44
N LYS A 59 -3.75 -0.24 -0.84
CA LYS A 59 -3.91 1.14 -0.38
C LYS A 59 -5.28 1.71 -0.76
N ALA A 60 -5.69 1.56 -2.03
CA ALA A 60 -6.99 2.05 -2.50
C ALA A 60 -8.17 1.40 -1.75
N ALA A 61 -8.11 0.09 -1.48
CA ALA A 61 -9.14 -0.60 -0.71
C ALA A 61 -9.23 -0.06 0.73
N ASN A 62 -8.10 0.23 1.37
CA ASN A 62 -8.06 0.80 2.71
C ASN A 62 -8.59 2.25 2.73
N ASP A 63 -8.16 3.08 1.79
CA ASP A 63 -8.61 4.48 1.69
C ASP A 63 -10.12 4.57 1.43
N LEU A 64 -10.67 3.71 0.55
CA LEU A 64 -12.12 3.61 0.33
C LEU A 64 -12.87 3.16 1.59
N LYS A 65 -12.33 2.19 2.34
CA LYS A 65 -12.92 1.72 3.60
C LYS A 65 -12.96 2.83 4.67
N ASN A 66 -11.98 3.73 4.64
CA ASN A 66 -11.91 4.90 5.52
C ASN A 66 -12.77 6.08 5.05
N GLY A 67 -13.62 5.90 4.03
CA GLY A 67 -14.58 6.92 3.56
C GLY A 67 -13.99 7.95 2.60
N MET A 68 -12.76 7.74 2.09
CA MET A 68 -12.18 8.64 1.10
C MET A 68 -12.94 8.58 -0.22
N SER A 69 -13.10 9.73 -0.89
CA SER A 69 -13.83 9.80 -2.15
C SER A 69 -13.10 9.01 -3.26
N PRO A 70 -13.81 8.34 -4.19
CA PRO A 70 -13.18 7.66 -5.31
C PRO A 70 -12.23 8.55 -6.13
N LYS A 71 -12.52 9.86 -6.20
CA LYS A 71 -11.69 10.85 -6.90
C LYS A 71 -10.33 11.02 -6.24
N ASP A 72 -10.30 11.12 -4.91
CA ASP A 72 -9.06 11.32 -4.15
C ASP A 72 -8.25 10.03 -4.06
N VAL A 73 -8.92 8.88 -4.00
CA VAL A 73 -8.26 7.57 -4.10
C VAL A 73 -7.54 7.42 -5.44
N MET A 74 -8.15 7.81 -6.57
CA MET A 74 -7.48 7.76 -7.87
C MET A 74 -6.23 8.64 -7.90
N LYS A 75 -6.30 9.87 -7.35
CA LYS A 75 -5.15 10.79 -7.30
C LYS A 75 -4.02 10.25 -6.43
N THR A 76 -4.33 9.69 -5.27
CA THR A 76 -3.32 9.27 -4.28
C THR A 76 -2.75 7.88 -4.52
N THR A 77 -3.40 7.05 -5.35
CA THR A 77 -2.94 5.68 -5.61
C THR A 77 -2.57 5.44 -7.07
N GLY A 78 -2.93 6.34 -7.98
CA GLY A 78 -2.70 6.19 -9.41
C GLY A 78 -3.47 5.03 -10.04
N ILE A 79 -4.51 4.52 -9.39
CA ILE A 79 -5.35 3.44 -9.90
C ILE A 79 -6.41 3.98 -10.86
N SER A 80 -6.68 3.22 -11.91
CA SER A 80 -7.72 3.55 -12.89
C SER A 80 -9.12 3.62 -12.26
N ARG A 81 -9.96 4.49 -12.80
CA ARG A 81 -11.38 4.63 -12.39
C ARG A 81 -12.09 3.28 -12.31
N SER A 82 -11.95 2.46 -13.35
CA SER A 82 -12.61 1.15 -13.44
C SER A 82 -12.21 0.21 -12.31
N GLU A 83 -10.96 0.24 -11.86
CA GLU A 83 -10.49 -0.57 -10.74
C GLU A 83 -10.98 -0.05 -9.39
N VAL A 84 -11.05 1.27 -9.20
CA VAL A 84 -11.62 1.87 -7.97
C VAL A 84 -13.08 1.45 -7.78
N TYR A 85 -13.90 1.52 -8.83
CA TYR A 85 -15.31 1.09 -8.74
C TYR A 85 -15.47 -0.42 -8.56
N LYS A 86 -14.55 -1.26 -9.09
CA LYS A 86 -14.53 -2.71 -8.78
C LYS A 86 -14.27 -2.98 -7.30
N LEU A 87 -13.36 -2.22 -6.68
CA LEU A 87 -13.09 -2.33 -5.24
C LEU A 87 -14.28 -1.87 -4.40
N LEU A 88 -14.93 -0.77 -4.80
CA LEU A 88 -16.10 -0.23 -4.11
C LEU A 88 -17.27 -1.22 -4.13
N ASN A 89 -17.52 -1.87 -5.27
CA ASN A 89 -18.57 -2.87 -5.40
C ASN A 89 -18.30 -4.13 -4.54
N ARG A 90 -17.03 -4.57 -4.46
CA ARG A 90 -16.64 -5.67 -3.56
C ARG A 90 -16.83 -5.34 -2.08
N ASN A 91 -16.45 -4.13 -1.66
CA ASN A 91 -16.61 -3.69 -0.28
C ASN A 91 -18.10 -3.55 0.11
N ASN A 92 -18.94 -3.04 -0.79
CA ASN A 92 -20.38 -2.92 -0.57
C ASN A 92 -21.09 -4.28 -0.48
N TRP A 93 -20.63 -5.28 -1.24
CA TRP A 93 -21.13 -6.66 -1.17
C TRP A 93 -20.86 -7.31 0.19
N SER A 94 -19.67 -7.08 0.76
CA SER A 94 -19.35 -7.56 2.12
C SER A 94 -20.18 -6.91 3.23
N SER A 95 -20.68 -5.69 3.02
CA SER A 95 -21.57 -4.99 3.98
C SER A 95 -23.02 -5.46 3.86
N HIS A 96 -23.50 -5.82 2.66
CA HIS A 96 -24.86 -6.34 2.45
C HIS A 96 -25.02 -7.81 2.87
N GLY A 97 -23.94 -8.59 2.93
CA GLY A 97 -23.97 -9.99 3.36
C GLY A 97 -24.03 -10.22 4.88
N ARG A 98 -24.00 -9.17 5.72
CA ARG A 98 -24.05 -9.31 7.19
C ARG A 98 -25.38 -8.93 7.84
N ASN A 99 -26.37 -8.48 7.06
CA ASN A 99 -27.66 -8.05 7.58
C ASN A 99 -28.78 -9.08 7.38
N ASN A 100 -28.45 -10.35 7.12
CA ASN A 100 -29.38 -11.47 7.11
C ASN A 100 -28.88 -12.55 8.08
N THR A 101 -29.06 -12.35 9.38
CA THR A 101 -29.16 -13.43 10.36
C THR A 101 -29.98 -12.95 11.55
#